data_AF-A0AA38S6E9-F1
#
_entry.id   AF-A0AA38S6E9-F1
#
_cell.length_a   1.000
_cell.length_b   1.000
_cell.length_c   1.000
_cell.angle_alpha   90.00
_cell.angle_beta   90.00
_cell.angle_gamma   90.00
#
_symmetry.space_group_name_H-M   'P 1'
#
loop_
_entity.id
_entity.type
_entity.pdbx_description
1 polymer ?
#
loop_
_entity_poly.entity_id
_entity_poly.type
_entity_poly.pdbx_seq_one_letter_code
_entity_poly.pdbx_strand_id
1 'polypeptide(L)'
;MVELRDNLISLKSLFVKGYQWRGDLISKILQLDTQVKYLCVDVFRIEHLQEVVPFPEIEFVDFFKSHPKLKSLNISGGMIDALCNNHMTSIKNVVTSFKS
;
A
#
# COMPACT_ATOMS: atom_id res chain seq x y z
N MET A 1 -0.71 7.00 -17.39
CA MET A 1 0.25 5.89 -17.28
C MET A 1 1.54 6.47 -16.72
N VAL A 2 1.98 6.04 -15.54
CA VAL A 2 3.30 6.43 -15.01
C VAL A 2 4.28 5.38 -15.50
N GLU A 3 5.25 5.80 -16.31
CA GLU A 3 6.29 4.93 -16.83
C GLU A 3 7.56 5.14 -15.99
N LEU A 4 7.94 4.13 -15.22
CA LEU A 4 9.17 4.12 -14.45
C LEU A 4 10.21 3.35 -15.25
N ARG A 5 11.29 4.01 -15.67
CA ARG A 5 12.39 3.39 -16.41
C ARG A 5 13.33 2.64 -15.47
N ASP A 6 14.13 1.74 -16.05
CA ASP A 6 15.10 0.92 -15.33
C ASP A 6 16.10 1.77 -14.53
N ASN A 7 16.44 1.30 -13.33
CA ASN A 7 17.25 1.95 -12.27
C ASN A 7 16.58 3.00 -11.37
N LEU A 8 15.77 2.49 -10.43
CA LEU A 8 15.31 3.22 -9.24
C LEU A 8 16.18 2.92 -7.99
N ILE A 9 17.43 2.52 -8.18
CA ILE A 9 18.33 2.01 -7.12
C ILE A 9 18.53 2.99 -5.96
N SER A 10 18.30 4.29 -6.16
CA SER A 10 18.41 5.31 -5.10
C SER A 10 17.08 5.68 -4.44
N LEU A 11 15.96 5.17 -4.95
CA LEU A 11 14.62 5.52 -4.48
C LEU A 11 14.38 4.91 -3.10
N LYS A 12 14.43 5.74 -2.05
CA LYS A 12 14.25 5.32 -0.65
C LYS A 12 12.81 5.42 -0.15
N SER A 13 12.04 6.34 -0.74
CA SER A 13 10.65 6.59 -0.35
C SER A 13 9.77 6.63 -1.59
N LEU A 14 8.62 5.98 -1.52
CA LEU A 14 7.61 5.97 -2.58
C LEU A 14 6.30 6.52 -2.03
N PHE A 15 5.78 7.57 -2.67
CA PHE A 15 4.45 8.08 -2.40
C PHE A 15 3.54 7.75 -3.58
N VAL A 16 2.42 7.07 -3.30
CA VAL A 16 1.43 6.71 -4.31
C VAL A 16 0.10 7.35 -3.91
N LYS A 17 -0.49 8.14 -4.81
CA LYS A 17 -1.83 8.69 -4.62
C LYS A 17 -2.74 8.17 -5.71
N GLY A 18 -3.92 7.67 -5.34
CA GLY A 18 -4.84 7.06 -6.30
C GLY A 18 -6.23 6.81 -5.75
N TYR A 19 -7.14 6.39 -6.63
CA TYR A 19 -8.53 6.07 -6.25
C TYR A 19 -8.69 4.68 -5.61
N GLN A 20 -7.83 3.72 -5.97
CA GLN A 20 -7.89 2.35 -5.45
C GLN A 20 -6.48 1.82 -5.15
N TRP A 21 -6.35 1.06 -4.07
CA TRP A 21 -5.13 0.29 -3.81
C TRP A 21 -4.99 -0.85 -4.81
N ARG A 22 -3.86 -0.88 -5.52
CA ARG A 22 -3.45 -1.96 -6.42
C ARG A 22 -2.09 -2.49 -5.97
N GLY A 23 -2.12 -3.41 -5.03
CA GLY A 23 -0.93 -4.00 -4.42
C GLY A 23 -0.02 -4.64 -5.46
N ASP A 24 -0.59 -5.25 -6.50
CA ASP A 24 0.13 -5.84 -7.63
C ASP A 24 0.98 -4.81 -8.39
N LEU A 25 0.46 -3.62 -8.63
CA LEU A 25 1.20 -2.54 -9.29
C LEU A 25 2.31 -2.01 -8.40
N ILE A 26 2.02 -1.81 -7.12
CA ILE A 26 3.02 -1.35 -6.16
C ILE A 26 4.13 -2.39 -6.00
N SER A 27 3.80 -3.68 -5.95
CA SER A 27 4.78 -4.77 -5.89
C SER A 27 5.69 -4.78 -7.12
N LYS A 28 5.15 -4.59 -8.32
CA LYS A 28 5.97 -4.44 -9.53
C LYS A 28 6.95 -3.29 -9.39
N ILE A 29 6.51 -2.13 -8.88
CA ILE A 29 7.40 -0.99 -8.64
C ILE A 29 8.50 -1.35 -7.64
N LEU A 30 8.15 -1.98 -6.51
CA LEU A 30 9.14 -2.36 -5.50
C LEU A 30 10.14 -3.42 -5.98
N GLN A 31 9.72 -4.30 -6.91
CA GLN A 31 10.57 -5.30 -7.57
C GLN A 31 11.55 -4.70 -8.58
N LEU A 32 11.36 -3.47 -9.06
CA LEU A 32 12.26 -2.77 -9.99
C LEU A 32 13.54 -2.26 -9.27
N ASP A 33 14.37 -3.20 -8.80
CA ASP A 33 15.60 -3.03 -8.03
C ASP A 33 15.64 -1.76 -7.16
N THR A 34 14.52 -1.52 -6.47
CA THR A 34 14.38 -0.31 -5.65
C THR A 34 15.08 -0.50 -4.31
N GLN A 35 15.42 0.61 -3.67
CA GLN A 35 15.83 0.65 -2.26
C GLN A 35 14.72 1.24 -1.37
N VAL A 36 13.46 1.09 -1.79
CA VAL A 36 12.33 1.70 -1.10
C VAL A 36 12.20 1.08 0.28
N LYS A 37 12.34 1.94 1.29
CA LYS A 37 12.18 1.61 2.72
C LYS A 37 10.87 2.15 3.26
N TYR A 38 10.36 3.22 2.67
CA TYR A 38 9.18 3.93 3.15
C TYR A 38 8.15 4.03 2.03
N LEU A 39 7.02 3.36 2.18
CA LEU A 39 5.88 3.47 1.27
C LEU A 39 4.77 4.25 1.96
N CYS A 40 4.30 5.30 1.32
CA CYS A 40 3.13 6.05 1.74
C CYS A 40 2.09 5.98 0.62
N VAL A 41 0.87 5.56 0.96
CA VAL A 41 -0.21 5.45 0.00
C VAL A 41 -1.43 6.22 0.47
N ASP A 42 -1.85 7.18 -0.36
CA ASP A 42 -3.01 8.01 -0.12
C ASP A 42 -4.11 7.62 -1.10
N VAL A 43 -5.13 6.94 -0.59
CA VAL A 43 -6.26 6.50 -1.41
C VAL A 43 -7.43 7.46 -1.24
N PHE A 44 -7.79 8.20 -2.28
CA PHE A 44 -8.94 9.10 -2.20
C PHE A 44 -10.20 8.42 -2.72
N ARG A 45 -11.32 8.65 -2.04
CA ARG A 45 -12.63 8.19 -2.51
C ARG A 45 -13.14 9.20 -3.55
N ILE A 46 -13.56 8.70 -4.70
CA ILE A 46 -14.30 9.49 -5.69
C ILE A 46 -15.79 9.41 -5.35
N GLU A 47 -16.39 10.54 -5.01
CA GLU A 47 -17.76 10.64 -4.51
C GLU A 47 -18.85 10.32 -5.55
N HIS A 48 -18.52 10.41 -6.85
CA HIS A 48 -19.47 10.23 -7.96
C HIS A 48 -19.39 8.85 -8.64
N LEU A 49 -18.51 7.96 -8.17
CA LEU A 49 -18.50 6.58 -8.64
C LEU A 49 -19.59 5.80 -7.89
N GLN A 50 -20.67 5.45 -8.61
CA GLN A 50 -21.84 4.76 -8.07
C GLN A 50 -21.52 3.35 -7.54
N GLU A 51 -20.43 2.75 -8.02
CA GLU A 51 -19.95 1.46 -7.54
C GLU A 51 -18.72 1.68 -6.65
N VAL A 52 -18.91 1.47 -5.34
CA VAL A 52 -17.79 1.30 -4.43
C VAL A 52 -17.15 -0.04 -4.76
N VAL A 53 -16.13 -0.04 -5.61
CA VAL A 53 -15.36 -1.25 -5.86
C VAL A 53 -14.75 -1.67 -4.52
N PRO A 54 -15.04 -2.90 -4.03
CA PRO A 54 -14.49 -3.35 -2.77
C PRO A 54 -12.96 -3.28 -2.85
N PHE A 55 -12.34 -2.81 -1.77
CA PHE A 55 -10.89 -2.89 -1.69
C PHE A 55 -10.48 -4.36 -1.81
N PRO A 56 -9.43 -4.67 -2.57
CA PRO A 56 -8.90 -6.03 -2.58
C PRO A 56 -8.54 -6.44 -1.15
N GLU A 57 -8.76 -7.71 -0.80
CA GLU A 57 -8.20 -8.26 0.43
C GLU A 57 -6.68 -8.16 0.33
N ILE A 58 -6.06 -7.42 1.25
CA ILE A 58 -4.62 -7.20 1.26
C ILE A 58 -4.04 -8.02 2.39
N GLU A 59 -3.42 -9.14 2.03
CA GLU A 59 -2.58 -9.90 2.95
C GLU A 59 -1.29 -9.13 3.21
N PHE A 60 -1.34 -8.15 4.11
CA PHE A 60 -0.19 -7.31 4.46
C PHE A 60 1.03 -8.15 4.86
N VAL A 61 0.80 -9.28 5.53
CA VAL A 61 1.85 -10.21 5.93
C VAL A 61 2.64 -10.69 4.71
N ASP A 62 1.95 -11.15 3.66
CA ASP A 62 2.61 -11.66 2.45
C ASP A 62 3.17 -10.52 1.58
N PHE A 63 2.53 -9.35 1.62
CA PHE A 63 3.08 -8.14 1.02
C PHE A 63 4.43 -7.74 1.65
N PHE A 64 4.56 -7.74 2.97
CA PHE A 64 5.85 -7.44 3.61
C PHE A 64 6.90 -8.54 3.40
N LYS A 65 6.51 -9.82 3.44
CA LYS A 65 7.42 -10.94 3.16
C LYS A 65 8.02 -10.86 1.75
N SER A 66 7.22 -10.45 0.77
CA SER A 66 7.69 -10.28 -0.61
C SER A 66 8.53 -9.02 -0.84
N HIS A 67 8.56 -8.09 0.12
CA HIS A 67 9.31 -6.83 0.02
C HIS A 67 10.13 -6.55 1.29
N PRO A 68 11.19 -7.35 1.57
CA PRO A 68 11.94 -7.29 2.83
C PRO A 68 12.72 -5.99 3.06
N LYS A 69 12.93 -5.18 2.02
CA LYS A 69 13.54 -3.84 2.12
C LYS A 69 12.57 -2.80 2.72
N LEU A 70 11.26 -3.06 2.65
CA LEU A 70 10.23 -2.15 3.12
C LEU A 70 10.14 -2.17 4.65
N LYS A 71 10.38 -1.00 5.25
CA LYS A 71 10.39 -0.81 6.72
C LYS A 71 9.09 -0.23 7.24
N SER A 72 8.40 0.56 6.43
CA SER A 72 7.12 1.17 6.82
C SER A 72 6.15 1.26 5.66
N LEU A 73 4.88 1.01 5.96
CA LEU A 73 3.74 1.32 5.12
C LEU A 73 2.84 2.31 5.86
N ASN A 74 2.70 3.51 5.33
CA ASN A 74 1.71 4.47 5.79
C ASN A 74 0.55 4.49 4.80
N ILE A 75 -0.67 4.37 5.30
CA ILE A 75 -1.90 4.36 4.51
C ILE A 75 -2.78 5.50 5.01
N SER A 76 -3.28 6.32 4.10
CA SER A 76 -4.25 7.37 4.36
C SER A 76 -5.45 7.30 3.43
N GLY A 77 -6.53 7.97 3.84
CA GLY A 77 -7.74 8.13 3.04
C GLY A 77 -8.66 6.91 3.08
N GLY A 78 -9.43 6.71 2.01
CA GLY A 78 -10.54 5.76 1.92
C GLY A 78 -10.15 4.28 2.08
N MET A 79 -8.86 3.97 2.07
CA MET A 79 -8.35 2.64 2.42
C MET A 79 -8.49 2.35 3.92
N ILE A 80 -8.32 3.35 4.80
CA ILE A 80 -8.59 3.20 6.24
C ILE A 80 -10.08 2.87 6.43
N ASP A 81 -10.96 3.60 5.76
CA ASP A 81 -12.40 3.36 5.84
C ASP A 81 -12.76 1.94 5.39
N ALA A 82 -12.13 1.44 4.33
CA ALA A 82 -12.37 0.09 3.83
C ALA A 82 -11.86 -1.00 4.79
N LEU A 83 -10.69 -0.78 5.42
CA LEU A 83 -10.14 -1.69 6.42
C LEU A 83 -10.99 -1.73 7.69
N CYS A 84 -11.65 -0.62 8.05
CA CYS A 84 -12.55 -0.56 9.20
C CYS A 84 -13.92 -1.23 8.96
N ASN A 85 -14.36 -1.33 7.69
CA ASN A 85 -15.70 -1.81 7.34
C ASN A 85 -15.77 -3.30 6.97
N ASN A 86 -14.64 -3.95 6.67
CA ASN A 86 -14.58 -5.38 6.36
C ASN A 86 -13.88 -6.16 7.49
N HIS A 87 -14.41 -7.34 7.84
CA HIS A 87 -13.98 -8.22 8.94
C HIS A 87 -12.55 -8.77 8.80
N MET A 88 -11.52 -7.94 8.88
CA MET A 88 -10.12 -8.36 8.78
C MET A 88 -9.47 -8.39 10.17
N THR A 89 -9.56 -9.55 10.83
CA THR A 89 -8.98 -9.88 12.14
C THR A 89 -7.46 -9.70 12.23
N SER A 90 -6.77 -9.48 11.11
CA SER A 90 -5.30 -9.46 11.03
C SER A 90 -4.64 -8.11 11.38
N ILE A 91 -5.38 -6.99 11.44
CA ILE A 91 -4.79 -5.65 11.63
C ILE A 91 -4.56 -5.30 13.11
N LYS A 92 -5.28 -5.92 14.05
CA LYS A 92 -5.10 -5.67 15.50
C LYS A 92 -3.67 -5.98 15.98
N ASN A 93 -2.98 -6.92 15.33
CA ASN A 93 -1.63 -7.33 15.71
C ASN A 93 -0.53 -6.46 15.09
N VAL A 94 -0.80 -5.81 13.95
CA VAL A 94 0.18 -4.95 13.29
C VAL A 94 0.21 -3.57 13.95
N VAL A 95 -0.94 -2.99 14.29
CA VAL A 95 -1.01 -1.66 14.93
C VAL A 95 -0.46 -1.64 16.36
N THR A 96 -0.57 -2.76 17.08
CA THR A 96 -0.06 -2.88 18.46
C THR A 96 1.46 -3.08 18.53
N SER A 97 2.09 -3.57 17.46
CA SER A 97 3.54 -3.83 17.43
C SER A 97 4.41 -2.59 17.15
N PHE A 98 3.80 -1.42 16.89
CA PHE A 98 4.52 -0.15 16.64
C PHE A 98 4.57 0.77 17.86
N LYS A 99 4.14 0.31 19.04
CA LYS A 99 4.38 0.99 20.33
C LYS A 99 5.33 0.16 21.18
N SER A 100 6.63 0.29 20.93
CA SER A 100 7.68 0.09 21.94
C SER A 100 8.77 1.12 21.72
#